data_AF-A0A173SLA4-F1
#
_entry.id   AF-A0A173SLA4-F1
#
_cell.length_a   1.000
_cell.length_b   1.000
_cell.length_c   1.000
_cell.angle_alpha   90.00
_cell.angle_beta   90.00
_cell.angle_gamma   90.00
#
_symmetry.space_group_name_H-M   'P 1'
#
loop_
_entity.id
_entity.type
_entity.pdbx_description
1 polymer ?
#
loop_
_entity_poly.entity_id
_entity_poly.type
_entity_poly.pdbx_seq_one_letter_code
_entity_poly.pdbx_strand_id
1 'polypeptide(L)'
;MDVEFLDLIKTFEKTLKRIEVLDHKVTSFKEVLETLKSNLDELVEMVMLEEIVELSQNGTQKIKALNHEMNQLMSAYSSVAQLQKLSEEEANRFQKLEQGVAELKHLIQRKAPQMSSRLLELADEIYYVDEESNLCCESNIINQTLITTGVKSIAQHQDLLFVSCEQELVVMKDKQLLVSFPIQCESFFVEGYLIYFLDHQMLKQCHLLTQEVTVIEEDVLFMMPQHDKILIKTTSGLKRLAY
;
A
#
# COMPACT_ATOMS: atom_id res chain seq x y z
N MET A 1 -48.91 111.93 37.08
CA MET A 1 -48.45 110.54 36.94
C MET A 1 -46.96 110.58 37.23
N ASP A 2 -46.52 109.92 38.30
CA ASP A 2 -45.18 110.13 38.85
C ASP A 2 -44.09 109.43 38.01
N VAL A 3 -42.94 110.09 37.87
CA VAL A 3 -41.80 109.64 37.05
C VAL A 3 -41.31 108.24 37.47
N GLU A 4 -41.35 107.96 38.77
CA GLU A 4 -40.98 106.65 39.34
C GLU A 4 -41.90 105.52 38.85
N PHE A 5 -43.19 105.80 38.67
CA PHE A 5 -44.15 104.81 38.17
C PHE A 5 -43.91 104.49 36.69
N LEU A 6 -43.54 105.50 35.89
CA LEU A 6 -43.17 105.31 34.48
C LEU A 6 -41.87 104.52 34.31
N ASP A 7 -40.87 104.74 35.17
CA ASP A 7 -39.63 103.95 35.15
C ASP A 7 -39.84 102.51 35.59
N LEU A 8 -40.77 102.27 36.53
CA LEU A 8 -41.18 100.92 36.92
C LEU A 8 -41.82 100.18 35.73
N ILE A 9 -42.73 100.84 34.99
CA ILE A 9 -43.37 100.26 33.77
C ILE A 9 -42.30 99.90 32.73
N LYS A 10 -41.35 100.79 32.44
CA LYS A 10 -40.24 100.50 31.50
C LYS A 10 -39.39 99.32 31.94
N THR A 11 -39.18 99.18 33.25
CA THR A 11 -38.40 98.06 33.81
C THR A 11 -39.16 96.74 33.64
N PHE A 12 -40.48 96.74 33.86
CA PHE A 12 -41.33 95.58 33.58
C PHE A 12 -41.33 95.21 32.09
N GLU A 13 -41.50 96.17 31.18
CA GLU A 13 -41.45 95.93 29.73
C GLU A 13 -40.10 95.32 29.29
N LYS A 14 -38.99 95.83 29.83
CA LYS A 14 -37.64 95.32 29.53
C LYS A 14 -37.43 93.91 30.07
N THR A 15 -38.02 93.60 31.21
CA THR A 15 -37.98 92.26 31.82
C THR A 15 -38.83 91.28 31.02
N LEU A 16 -39.99 91.71 30.55
CA LEU A 16 -40.91 90.92 29.73
C LEU A 16 -40.25 90.52 28.38
N LYS A 17 -39.60 91.48 27.70
CA LYS A 17 -38.80 91.20 26.49
C LYS A 17 -37.65 90.22 26.74
N ARG A 18 -37.02 90.27 27.91
CA ARG A 18 -35.96 89.32 28.27
C ARG A 18 -36.51 87.91 28.50
N ILE A 19 -37.72 87.80 29.07
CA ILE A 19 -38.42 86.53 29.25
C ILE A 19 -38.79 85.94 27.88
N GLU A 20 -39.32 86.75 26.95
CA GLU A 20 -39.62 86.30 25.59
C GLU A 20 -38.37 85.78 24.85
N VAL A 21 -37.25 86.50 24.96
CA VAL A 21 -35.97 86.05 24.37
C VAL A 21 -35.46 84.78 25.03
N LEU A 22 -35.65 84.64 26.35
CA LEU A 22 -35.27 83.43 27.08
C LEU A 22 -36.14 82.24 26.63
N ASP A 23 -37.44 82.44 26.50
CA ASP A 23 -38.39 81.42 26.03
C ASP A 23 -38.00 80.92 24.64
N HIS A 24 -37.73 81.84 23.70
CA HIS A 24 -37.26 81.49 22.36
C HIS A 24 -35.95 80.70 22.36
N LYS A 25 -35.01 81.05 23.25
CA LYS A 25 -33.76 80.29 23.41
C LYS A 25 -34.00 78.91 24.00
N VAL A 26 -34.92 78.77 24.95
CA VAL A 26 -35.29 77.48 25.53
C VAL A 26 -35.95 76.60 24.47
N THR A 27 -36.83 77.15 23.62
CA THR A 27 -37.44 76.41 22.50
C THR A 27 -36.38 75.95 21.51
N SER A 28 -35.49 76.85 21.07
CA SER A 28 -34.40 76.50 20.15
C SER A 28 -33.45 75.47 20.75
N PHE A 29 -33.13 75.57 22.04
CA PHE A 29 -32.31 74.57 22.72
C PHE A 29 -33.00 73.19 22.77
N LYS A 30 -34.33 73.17 22.96
CA LYS A 30 -35.11 71.93 22.92
C LYS A 30 -35.09 71.29 21.52
N GLU A 31 -35.22 72.07 20.46
CA GLU A 31 -35.12 71.58 19.08
C GLU A 31 -33.74 70.98 18.78
N VAL A 32 -32.67 71.63 19.27
CA VAL A 32 -31.30 71.10 19.16
C VAL A 32 -31.16 69.78 19.92
N LEU A 33 -31.74 69.67 21.12
CA LEU A 33 -31.72 68.42 21.90
C LEU A 33 -32.49 67.29 21.21
N GLU A 34 -33.65 67.58 20.60
CA GLU A 34 -34.40 66.58 19.84
C GLU A 34 -33.63 66.11 18.60
N THR A 35 -32.99 67.04 17.89
CA THR A 35 -32.12 66.70 16.74
C THR A 35 -30.93 65.84 17.18
N LEU A 36 -30.27 66.20 18.29
CA LEU A 36 -29.14 65.43 18.81
C LEU A 36 -29.56 64.02 19.24
N LYS A 37 -30.74 63.89 19.86
CA LYS A 37 -31.29 62.59 20.23
C LYS A 37 -31.55 61.74 18.99
N SER A 38 -32.18 62.29 17.95
CA SER A 38 -32.43 61.58 16.70
C SER A 38 -31.13 61.06 16.07
N ASN A 39 -30.10 61.89 16.02
CA ASN A 39 -28.80 61.51 15.46
C ASN A 39 -28.11 60.41 16.30
N LEU A 40 -28.27 60.43 17.62
CA LEU A 40 -27.74 59.38 18.49
C LEU A 40 -28.48 58.06 18.30
N ASP A 41 -29.81 58.10 18.15
CA ASP A 41 -30.64 56.92 17.88
C ASP A 41 -30.24 56.27 16.53
N GLU A 42 -30.03 57.08 15.48
CA GLU A 42 -29.52 56.61 14.17
C GLU A 42 -28.11 55.99 14.27
N LEU A 43 -27.22 56.60 15.04
CA LEU A 43 -25.86 56.08 15.24
C LEU A 43 -25.87 54.71 15.93
N VAL A 44 -26.71 54.54 16.96
CA VAL A 44 -26.88 53.27 17.66
C VAL A 44 -27.44 52.19 16.72
N GLU A 45 -28.42 52.54 15.89
CA GLU A 45 -28.98 51.63 14.90
C GLU A 45 -27.93 51.16 13.88
N MET A 46 -27.08 52.07 13.38
CA MET A 46 -25.98 51.72 12.47
C MET A 46 -24.99 50.75 13.11
N VAL A 47 -24.56 51.00 14.35
CA VAL A 47 -23.61 50.10 15.05
C VAL A 47 -24.22 48.71 15.27
N MET A 48 -25.49 48.63 15.67
CA MET A 48 -26.16 47.34 15.83
C MET A 48 -26.31 46.60 14.50
N LEU A 49 -26.58 47.31 13.40
CA LEU A 49 -26.62 46.71 12.07
C LEU A 49 -25.26 46.19 11.61
N GLU A 50 -24.17 46.92 11.88
CA GLU A 50 -22.80 46.45 11.60
C GLU A 50 -22.48 45.15 12.35
N GLU A 51 -22.79 45.07 13.65
CA GLU A 51 -22.61 43.85 14.44
C GLU A 51 -23.41 42.67 13.88
N ILE A 52 -24.67 42.90 13.48
CA ILE A 52 -25.51 41.86 12.85
C ILE A 52 -24.90 41.38 11.54
N VAL A 53 -24.37 42.29 10.70
CA VAL A 53 -23.73 41.94 9.44
C VAL A 53 -22.45 41.11 9.70
N GLU A 54 -21.63 41.50 10.65
CA GLU A 54 -20.42 40.76 11.02
C GLU A 54 -20.75 39.35 11.53
N LEU A 55 -21.73 39.23 12.43
CA LEU A 55 -22.21 37.94 12.93
C LEU A 55 -22.74 37.05 11.80
N SER A 56 -23.47 37.63 10.84
CA SER A 56 -23.99 36.92 9.67
C SER A 56 -22.87 36.41 8.74
N GLN A 57 -21.85 37.24 8.50
CA GLN A 57 -20.69 36.84 7.71
C GLN A 57 -19.90 35.71 8.38
N ASN A 58 -19.64 35.85 9.68
CA ASN A 58 -18.95 34.83 10.49
C ASN A 58 -19.75 33.52 10.53
N GLY A 59 -21.07 33.60 10.70
CA GLY A 59 -21.96 32.44 10.65
C GLY A 59 -21.91 31.73 9.29
N THR A 60 -21.97 32.51 8.21
CA THR A 60 -21.90 31.97 6.84
C THR A 60 -20.57 31.28 6.56
N GLN A 61 -19.44 31.86 7.02
CA GLN A 61 -18.12 31.24 6.87
C GLN A 61 -18.02 29.91 7.65
N LYS A 62 -18.51 29.88 8.90
CA LYS A 62 -18.55 28.63 9.69
C LYS A 62 -19.40 27.56 9.02
N ILE A 63 -20.57 27.90 8.48
CA ILE A 63 -21.43 26.96 7.75
C ILE A 63 -20.69 26.40 6.52
N LYS A 64 -19.97 27.24 5.77
CA LYS A 64 -19.18 26.80 4.61
C LYS A 64 -18.06 25.83 5.02
N ALA A 65 -17.33 26.13 6.09
CA ALA A 65 -16.29 25.26 6.62
C ALA A 65 -16.86 23.91 7.07
N LEU A 66 -17.97 23.92 7.81
CA LEU A 66 -18.63 22.72 8.31
C LEU A 66 -19.17 21.86 7.16
N ASN A 67 -19.72 22.48 6.11
CA ASN A 67 -20.17 21.76 4.92
C ASN A 67 -18.99 21.15 4.14
N HIS A 68 -17.82 21.81 4.12
CA HIS A 68 -16.61 21.24 3.54
C HIS A 68 -16.14 20.01 4.31
N GLU A 69 -16.06 20.09 5.64
CA GLU A 69 -15.71 18.95 6.51
C GLU A 69 -16.70 17.79 6.36
N MET A 70 -18.01 18.08 6.30
CA MET A 70 -19.04 17.07 6.08
C MET A 70 -18.84 16.33 4.75
N ASN A 71 -18.52 17.06 3.67
CA ASN A 71 -18.24 16.45 2.37
C ASN A 71 -16.98 15.57 2.39
N GLN A 72 -15.93 15.99 3.10
CA GLN A 72 -14.75 15.16 3.30
C GLN A 72 -15.07 13.88 4.08
N LEU A 73 -15.84 13.99 5.16
CA LEU A 73 -16.27 12.85 5.96
C LEU A 73 -17.13 11.86 5.14
N MET A 74 -18.06 12.38 4.34
CA MET A 74 -18.87 11.55 3.44
C MET A 74 -18.01 10.82 2.41
N SER A 75 -16.99 11.49 1.85
CA SER A 75 -16.03 10.84 0.96
C SER A 75 -15.25 9.73 1.66
N ALA A 76 -14.76 9.98 2.88
CA ALA A 76 -14.07 8.96 3.68
C ALA A 76 -14.98 7.76 3.99
N TYR A 77 -16.23 7.99 4.37
CA TYR A 77 -17.20 6.93 4.62
C TYR A 77 -17.44 6.07 3.37
N SER A 78 -17.55 6.69 2.19
CA SER A 78 -17.71 5.96 0.93
C SER A 78 -16.51 5.06 0.62
N SER A 79 -15.29 5.50 0.94
CA SER A 79 -14.07 4.69 0.74
C SER A 79 -14.02 3.49 1.68
N VAL A 80 -14.46 3.65 2.93
CA VAL A 80 -14.55 2.55 3.90
C VAL A 80 -15.60 1.52 3.46
N ALA A 81 -16.74 1.98 2.94
CA ALA A 81 -17.76 1.09 2.40
C ALA A 81 -17.26 0.28 1.19
N GLN A 82 -16.41 0.88 0.35
CA GLN A 82 -15.75 0.16 -0.75
C GLN A 82 -14.75 -0.89 -0.23
N LEU A 83 -13.95 -0.55 0.79
CA LEU A 83 -13.03 -1.52 1.43
C LEU A 83 -13.78 -2.70 2.07
N GLN A 84 -14.95 -2.46 2.67
CA GLN A 84 -15.78 -3.54 3.21
C GLN A 84 -16.25 -4.50 2.11
N LYS A 85 -16.68 -3.98 0.96
CA LYS A 85 -17.04 -4.82 -0.19
C LYS A 85 -15.87 -5.63 -0.72
N LEU A 86 -14.69 -5.02 -0.85
CA LEU A 86 -13.47 -5.74 -1.28
C LEU A 86 -13.09 -6.84 -0.28
N SER A 87 -13.23 -6.57 1.01
CA SER A 87 -13.01 -7.57 2.07
C SER A 87 -13.98 -8.76 1.95
N GLU A 88 -15.26 -8.50 1.70
CA GLU A 88 -16.25 -9.57 1.46
C GLU A 88 -15.95 -10.37 0.19
N GLU A 89 -15.52 -9.72 -0.89
CA GLU A 89 -15.10 -10.38 -2.14
C GLU A 89 -13.86 -11.26 -1.92
N GLU A 90 -12.87 -10.78 -1.18
CA GLU A 90 -11.68 -11.56 -0.82
C GLU A 90 -12.03 -12.76 0.05
N ALA A 91 -12.87 -12.57 1.08
CA ALA A 91 -13.32 -13.67 1.94
C ALA A 91 -14.02 -14.77 1.11
N ASN A 92 -14.88 -14.39 0.16
CA ASN A 92 -15.51 -15.33 -0.75
C ASN A 92 -14.50 -16.05 -1.68
N ARG A 93 -13.45 -15.36 -2.13
CA ARG A 93 -12.37 -15.98 -2.92
C ARG A 93 -11.57 -16.96 -2.09
N PHE A 94 -11.24 -16.63 -0.84
CA PHE A 94 -10.55 -17.54 0.08
C PHE A 94 -11.37 -18.80 0.33
N GLN A 95 -12.68 -18.68 0.58
CA GLN A 95 -13.55 -19.83 0.78
C GLN A 95 -13.59 -20.77 -0.43
N LYS A 96 -13.63 -20.21 -1.66
CA LYS A 96 -13.54 -21.00 -2.89
C LYS A 96 -12.20 -21.70 -3.04
N LEU A 97 -11.11 -21.02 -2.67
CA LEU A 97 -9.77 -21.59 -2.70
C LEU A 97 -9.64 -22.76 -1.71
N GLU A 98 -10.14 -22.58 -0.48
CA GLU A 98 -10.18 -23.64 0.54
C GLU A 98 -10.98 -24.86 0.07
N GLN A 99 -12.13 -24.65 -0.58
CA GLN A 99 -12.91 -25.73 -1.20
C GLN A 99 -12.10 -26.44 -2.29
N GLY A 100 -11.47 -25.70 -3.20
CA GLY A 100 -10.64 -26.29 -4.26
C GLY A 100 -9.43 -27.07 -3.72
N VAL A 101 -8.80 -26.59 -2.65
CA VAL A 101 -7.72 -27.29 -1.96
C VAL A 101 -8.23 -28.58 -1.30
N ALA A 102 -9.41 -28.54 -0.67
CA ALA A 102 -10.03 -29.73 -0.09
C ALA A 102 -10.37 -30.78 -1.17
N GLU A 103 -10.92 -30.35 -2.30
CA GLU A 103 -11.21 -31.22 -3.46
C GLU A 103 -9.94 -31.86 -4.03
N LEU A 104 -8.87 -31.07 -4.23
CA LEU A 104 -7.56 -31.57 -4.69
C LEU A 104 -6.97 -32.57 -3.70
N LYS A 105 -7.03 -32.29 -2.39
CA LYS A 105 -6.56 -33.21 -1.36
C LYS A 105 -7.31 -34.54 -1.41
N HIS A 106 -8.63 -34.50 -1.56
CA HIS A 106 -9.43 -35.72 -1.73
C HIS A 106 -9.10 -36.46 -3.02
N LEU A 107 -8.89 -35.75 -4.13
CA LEU A 107 -8.50 -36.34 -5.42
C LEU A 107 -7.14 -37.05 -5.30
N ILE A 108 -6.16 -36.41 -4.66
CA ILE A 108 -4.83 -36.99 -4.42
C ILE A 108 -4.95 -38.21 -3.53
N GLN A 109 -5.69 -38.15 -2.42
CA GLN A 109 -5.92 -39.32 -1.55
C GLN A 109 -6.57 -40.49 -2.30
N ARG A 110 -7.45 -40.21 -3.27
CA ARG A 110 -8.10 -41.25 -4.08
C ARG A 110 -7.19 -41.83 -5.15
N LYS A 111 -6.38 -41.01 -5.81
CA LYS A 111 -5.54 -41.41 -6.95
C LYS A 111 -4.15 -41.90 -6.54
N ALA A 112 -3.58 -41.42 -5.44
CA ALA A 112 -2.27 -41.85 -4.96
C ALA A 112 -2.15 -43.38 -4.76
N PRO A 113 -3.14 -44.10 -4.17
CA PRO A 113 -3.07 -45.55 -4.07
C PRO A 113 -3.15 -46.25 -5.44
N GLN A 114 -3.95 -45.74 -6.37
CA GLN A 114 -4.08 -46.28 -7.73
C GLN A 114 -2.82 -46.04 -8.57
N MET A 115 -2.15 -44.92 -8.35
CA MET A 115 -0.90 -44.57 -9.01
C MET A 115 0.26 -45.39 -8.43
N SER A 116 0.28 -45.58 -7.10
CA SER A 116 1.23 -46.45 -6.41
C SER A 116 1.09 -47.90 -6.86
N SER A 117 -0.13 -48.44 -6.92
CA SER A 117 -0.36 -49.81 -7.39
C SER A 117 0.07 -49.99 -8.85
N ARG A 118 -0.23 -49.01 -9.71
CA ARG A 118 0.17 -49.05 -11.12
C ARG A 118 1.67 -48.89 -11.33
N LEU A 119 2.35 -48.11 -10.48
CA LEU A 119 3.81 -48.03 -10.47
C LEU A 119 4.44 -49.35 -10.00
N LEU A 120 3.82 -50.03 -9.03
CA LEU A 120 4.27 -51.34 -8.56
C LEU A 120 4.06 -52.41 -9.65
N GLU A 121 2.91 -52.42 -10.31
CA GLU A 121 2.61 -53.30 -11.46
C GLU A 121 3.60 -53.06 -12.61
N LEU A 122 3.89 -51.81 -12.95
CA LEU A 122 4.89 -51.47 -13.97
C LEU A 122 6.32 -51.87 -13.55
N ALA A 123 6.67 -51.76 -12.26
CA ALA A 123 7.96 -52.18 -11.75
C ALA A 123 8.13 -53.70 -11.83
N ASP A 124 7.08 -54.46 -11.51
CA ASP A 124 7.05 -55.91 -11.67
C ASP A 124 7.11 -56.32 -13.15
N GLU A 125 6.39 -55.64 -14.05
CA GLU A 125 6.48 -55.88 -15.51
C GLU A 125 7.89 -55.63 -16.05
N ILE A 126 8.62 -54.63 -15.53
CA ILE A 126 10.00 -54.37 -15.91
C ILE A 126 10.95 -55.46 -15.39
N TYR A 127 10.74 -55.96 -14.16
CA TYR A 127 11.56 -57.02 -13.58
C TYR A 127 11.38 -58.37 -14.30
N TYR A 128 10.17 -58.69 -14.75
CA TYR A 128 9.90 -59.92 -15.51
C TYR A 128 10.46 -59.89 -16.94
N VAL A 129 10.65 -58.72 -17.54
CA VAL A 129 11.25 -58.61 -18.88
C VAL A 129 12.78 -58.81 -18.85
N ASP A 130 13.43 -58.55 -17.71
CA ASP A 130 14.88 -58.65 -17.54
C ASP A 130 15.38 -60.11 -17.39
N GLU A 131 14.53 -61.04 -16.92
CA GLU A 131 14.92 -62.46 -16.78
C GLU A 131 14.80 -63.28 -18.09
N GLU A 132 14.00 -62.84 -19.08
CA GLU A 132 13.77 -63.60 -20.33
C GLU A 132 14.30 -62.92 -21.62
N SER A 133 14.83 -61.69 -21.57
CA SER A 133 15.16 -60.94 -22.79
C SER A 133 16.60 -60.44 -22.84
N ASN A 134 17.53 -61.32 -23.26
CA ASN A 134 18.77 -60.89 -23.91
C ASN A 134 18.42 -60.21 -25.24
N LEU A 135 18.20 -58.89 -25.27
CA LEU A 135 18.17 -58.12 -26.52
C LEU A 135 18.52 -56.64 -26.28
N CYS A 136 19.46 -56.17 -27.10
CA CYS A 136 19.94 -54.80 -27.19
C CYS A 136 18.81 -53.77 -27.29
N CYS A 137 18.84 -52.75 -26.45
CA CYS A 137 18.20 -51.47 -26.72
C CYS A 137 19.20 -50.34 -26.44
N GLU A 138 19.77 -49.81 -27.52
CA GLU A 138 20.46 -48.52 -27.59
C GLU A 138 19.47 -47.41 -27.21
N SER A 139 19.35 -47.08 -25.92
CA SER A 139 18.69 -45.88 -25.40
C SER A 139 19.05 -45.58 -23.94
N ASN A 140 20.22 -46.06 -23.47
CA ASN A 140 20.51 -46.15 -22.04
C ASN A 140 21.37 -45.02 -21.44
N ILE A 141 21.81 -44.04 -22.22
CA ILE A 141 22.76 -43.04 -21.68
C ILE A 141 22.09 -42.00 -20.76
N ILE A 142 20.76 -41.80 -20.85
CA ILE A 142 20.09 -40.75 -20.05
C ILE A 142 19.34 -41.36 -18.87
N ASN A 143 18.67 -42.50 -19.10
CA ASN A 143 17.92 -43.17 -18.03
C ASN A 143 18.84 -43.90 -17.05
N GLN A 144 19.97 -44.49 -17.46
CA GLN A 144 20.86 -45.12 -16.47
C GLN A 144 21.63 -44.10 -15.62
N THR A 145 21.97 -42.92 -16.15
CA THR A 145 22.72 -41.92 -15.37
C THR A 145 21.83 -41.18 -14.39
N LEU A 146 20.62 -40.75 -14.78
CA LEU A 146 19.74 -39.96 -13.89
C LEU A 146 18.91 -40.82 -12.90
N ILE A 147 18.63 -42.09 -13.21
CA ILE A 147 17.86 -42.97 -12.31
C ILE A 147 18.75 -43.55 -11.19
N THR A 148 20.08 -43.52 -11.35
CA THR A 148 21.03 -44.00 -10.32
C THR A 148 21.66 -42.90 -9.48
N THR A 149 21.72 -41.66 -9.96
CA THR A 149 22.25 -40.52 -9.18
C THR A 149 21.11 -39.72 -8.57
N GLY A 150 21.03 -39.66 -7.23
CA GLY A 150 20.03 -38.89 -6.49
C GLY A 150 19.97 -37.43 -6.94
N VAL A 151 19.02 -37.11 -7.81
CA VAL A 151 18.78 -35.76 -8.32
C VAL A 151 18.32 -34.88 -7.17
N LYS A 152 19.10 -33.84 -6.86
CA LYS A 152 18.85 -32.91 -5.74
C LYS A 152 18.03 -31.70 -6.17
N SER A 153 18.32 -31.13 -7.35
CA SER A 153 17.61 -29.95 -7.85
C SER A 153 17.73 -29.84 -9.37
N ILE A 154 16.76 -29.15 -9.98
CA ILE A 154 16.67 -28.95 -11.44
C ILE A 154 16.35 -27.48 -11.69
N ALA A 155 17.01 -26.88 -12.68
CA ALA A 155 16.69 -25.54 -13.16
C ALA A 155 16.71 -25.52 -14.70
N GLN A 156 15.76 -24.82 -15.30
CA GLN A 156 15.75 -24.57 -16.74
C GLN A 156 16.13 -23.11 -16.99
N HIS A 157 17.13 -22.88 -17.85
CA HIS A 157 17.51 -21.56 -18.30
C HIS A 157 17.60 -21.58 -19.83
N GLN A 158 16.72 -20.84 -20.49
CA GLN A 158 16.54 -20.88 -21.95
C GLN A 158 16.26 -22.33 -22.43
N ASP A 159 17.04 -22.82 -23.40
CA ASP A 159 16.95 -24.16 -23.97
C ASP A 159 17.82 -25.20 -23.24
N LEU A 160 18.45 -24.80 -22.13
CA LEU A 160 19.35 -25.66 -21.35
C LEU A 160 18.68 -26.11 -20.05
N LEU A 161 18.84 -27.38 -19.75
CA LEU A 161 18.41 -28.00 -18.50
C LEU A 161 19.63 -28.25 -17.62
N PHE A 162 19.63 -27.67 -16.43
CA PHE A 162 20.65 -27.88 -15.42
C PHE A 162 20.10 -28.84 -14.37
N VAL A 163 20.86 -29.88 -14.05
CA VAL A 163 20.48 -30.92 -13.09
C VAL A 163 21.60 -31.10 -12.09
N SER A 164 21.30 -30.85 -10.81
CA SER A 164 22.22 -31.15 -9.70
C SER A 164 22.03 -32.60 -9.27
N CYS A 165 23.08 -33.38 -9.40
CA CYS A 165 23.20 -34.75 -8.90
C CYS A 165 24.04 -34.76 -7.62
N GLU A 166 24.22 -35.92 -6.99
CA GLU A 166 24.92 -36.00 -5.70
C GLU A 166 26.31 -35.36 -5.67
N GLN A 167 27.04 -35.46 -6.78
CA GLN A 167 28.45 -35.06 -6.88
C GLN A 167 28.76 -34.06 -8.00
N GLU A 168 27.81 -33.76 -8.87
CA GLU A 168 28.03 -32.94 -10.06
C GLU A 168 26.78 -32.19 -10.50
N LEU A 169 27.00 -31.06 -11.20
CA LEU A 169 25.98 -30.31 -11.90
C LEU A 169 26.10 -30.62 -13.40
N VAL A 170 25.05 -31.19 -13.96
CA VAL A 170 24.97 -31.62 -15.36
C VAL A 170 24.15 -30.62 -16.16
N VAL A 171 24.64 -30.26 -17.34
CA VAL A 171 23.92 -29.42 -18.31
C VAL A 171 23.50 -30.27 -19.50
N MET A 172 22.21 -30.22 -19.82
CA MET A 172 21.60 -30.98 -20.91
C MET A 172 20.90 -30.05 -21.89
N LYS A 173 20.91 -30.44 -23.17
CA LYS A 173 20.10 -29.84 -24.23
C LYS A 173 19.49 -30.93 -25.09
N ASP A 174 18.21 -30.85 -25.41
CA ASP A 174 17.51 -31.84 -26.24
C ASP A 174 17.72 -33.29 -25.77
N LYS A 175 17.78 -33.46 -24.43
CA LYS A 175 18.05 -34.72 -23.73
C LYS A 175 19.48 -35.25 -23.90
N GLN A 176 20.41 -34.51 -24.49
CA GLN A 176 21.83 -34.86 -24.57
C GLN A 176 22.64 -34.14 -23.49
N LEU A 177 23.56 -34.85 -22.85
CA LEU A 177 24.56 -34.28 -21.94
C LEU A 177 25.51 -33.37 -22.74
N LEU A 178 25.59 -32.10 -22.37
CA LEU A 178 26.53 -31.15 -22.96
C LEU A 178 27.83 -31.05 -22.16
N VAL A 179 27.70 -30.81 -20.85
CA VAL A 179 28.83 -30.57 -19.94
C VAL A 179 28.44 -31.05 -18.54
N SER A 180 29.40 -31.62 -17.80
CA SER A 180 29.28 -31.83 -16.36
C SER A 180 30.31 -30.98 -15.62
N PHE A 181 29.88 -30.43 -14.49
CA PHE A 181 30.72 -29.67 -13.58
C PHE A 181 30.81 -30.41 -12.25
N PRO A 182 32.01 -30.56 -11.64
CA PRO A 182 32.18 -31.21 -10.34
C PRO A 182 31.75 -30.27 -9.20
N ILE A 183 30.52 -29.76 -9.28
CA ILE A 183 29.92 -28.84 -8.32
C ILE A 183 28.92 -29.64 -7.49
N GLN A 184 29.16 -29.65 -6.17
CA GLN A 184 28.21 -30.16 -5.21
C GLN A 184 27.38 -28.98 -4.70
N CYS A 185 26.07 -29.03 -4.92
CA CYS A 185 25.17 -27.97 -4.46
C CYS A 185 23.85 -28.52 -3.96
N GLU A 186 23.38 -27.96 -2.85
CA GLU A 186 22.06 -28.25 -2.28
C GLU A 186 20.97 -27.50 -3.04
N SER A 187 21.26 -26.24 -3.39
CA SER A 187 20.42 -25.40 -4.22
C SER A 187 21.30 -24.61 -5.18
N PHE A 188 20.77 -24.34 -6.37
CA PHE A 188 21.46 -23.52 -7.36
C PHE A 188 20.45 -22.72 -8.19
N PHE A 189 20.95 -21.68 -8.85
CA PHE A 189 20.22 -20.85 -9.81
C PHE A 189 21.21 -20.38 -10.89
N VAL A 190 20.70 -20.14 -12.10
CA VAL A 190 21.50 -19.78 -13.27
C VAL A 190 21.02 -18.45 -13.84
N GLU A 191 21.93 -17.49 -13.97
CA GLU A 191 21.73 -16.21 -14.65
C GLU A 191 22.80 -16.02 -15.72
N GLY A 192 22.41 -15.98 -16.99
CA GLY A 192 23.34 -15.81 -18.10
C GLY A 192 24.42 -16.92 -18.09
N TYR A 193 25.68 -16.51 -17.90
CA TYR A 193 26.84 -17.43 -17.84
C TYR A 193 27.27 -17.81 -16.43
N LEU A 194 26.48 -17.46 -15.41
CA LEU A 194 26.85 -17.60 -14.00
C LEU A 194 25.90 -18.57 -13.30
N ILE A 195 26.48 -19.55 -12.63
CA ILE A 195 25.78 -20.44 -11.70
C ILE A 195 26.03 -19.91 -10.29
N TYR A 196 24.98 -19.54 -9.60
CA TYR A 196 25.03 -19.26 -8.17
C TYR A 196 24.54 -20.49 -7.42
N PHE A 197 25.31 -20.98 -6.47
CA PHE A 197 25.00 -22.22 -5.78
C PHE A 197 25.38 -22.16 -4.30
N LEU A 198 24.62 -22.89 -3.49
CA LEU A 198 24.85 -23.03 -2.06
C LEU A 198 25.59 -24.33 -1.78
N ASP A 199 26.73 -24.20 -1.10
CA ASP A 199 27.59 -25.30 -0.69
C ASP A 199 28.04 -25.09 0.75
N HIS A 200 27.60 -25.95 1.68
CA HIS A 200 27.92 -25.89 3.11
C HIS A 200 27.77 -24.47 3.73
N GLN A 201 26.61 -23.84 3.50
CA GLN A 201 26.29 -22.47 3.94
C GLN A 201 27.13 -21.34 3.30
N MET A 202 27.89 -21.63 2.25
CA MET A 202 28.59 -20.63 1.46
C MET A 202 27.85 -20.42 0.14
N LEU A 203 27.52 -19.16 -0.16
CA LEU A 203 27.09 -18.80 -1.49
C LEU A 203 28.32 -18.66 -2.39
N LYS A 204 28.37 -19.49 -3.42
CA LYS A 204 29.43 -19.49 -4.43
C LYS A 204 28.86 -19.15 -5.80
N GLN A 205 29.71 -18.63 -6.65
CA GLN A 205 29.43 -18.33 -8.04
C GLN A 205 30.44 -19.05 -8.91
N CYS A 206 29.98 -19.72 -9.95
CA CYS A 206 30.80 -20.38 -10.95
C CYS A 206 30.46 -19.83 -12.33
N HIS A 207 31.47 -19.46 -13.11
CA HIS A 207 31.28 -19.05 -14.49
C HIS A 207 31.34 -20.26 -15.43
N LEU A 208 30.29 -20.47 -16.23
CA LEU A 208 30.11 -21.64 -17.10
C LEU A 208 31.28 -21.89 -18.07
N LEU A 209 31.92 -20.82 -18.55
CA LEU A 209 33.01 -20.93 -19.52
C LEU A 209 34.40 -21.08 -18.89
N THR A 210 34.66 -20.45 -17.74
CA THR A 210 36.01 -20.42 -17.14
C THR A 210 36.15 -21.42 -16.00
N GLN A 211 35.02 -21.93 -15.48
CA GLN A 211 34.95 -22.81 -14.31
C GLN A 211 35.57 -22.22 -13.04
N GLU A 212 35.81 -20.91 -13.03
CA GLU A 212 36.31 -20.21 -11.85
C GLU A 212 35.20 -20.12 -10.81
N VAL A 213 35.50 -20.56 -9.59
CA VAL A 213 34.58 -20.54 -8.46
C VAL A 213 34.99 -19.44 -7.48
N THR A 214 34.09 -18.49 -7.24
CA THR A 214 34.26 -17.40 -6.29
C THR A 214 33.27 -17.54 -5.14
N VAL A 215 33.75 -17.38 -3.90
CA VAL A 215 32.87 -17.30 -2.72
C VAL A 215 32.35 -15.87 -2.63
N ILE A 216 31.03 -15.70 -2.58
CA ILE A 216 30.37 -14.39 -2.49
C ILE A 216 30.07 -14.05 -1.03
N GLU A 217 29.50 -14.99 -0.29
CA GLU A 217 29.02 -14.76 1.08
C GLU A 217 29.07 -16.06 1.89
N GLU A 218 29.38 -15.93 3.18
CA GLU A 218 29.39 -17.02 4.16
C GLU A 218 28.13 -16.97 5.05
N ASP A 219 27.89 -18.03 5.83
CA ASP A 219 26.74 -18.16 6.75
C ASP A 219 25.35 -17.99 6.09
N VAL A 220 25.22 -18.39 4.82
CA VAL A 220 23.97 -18.35 4.06
C VAL A 220 23.13 -19.59 4.34
N LEU A 221 21.94 -19.38 4.91
CA LEU A 221 20.99 -20.44 5.26
C LEU A 221 20.08 -20.84 4.09
N PHE A 222 19.72 -19.87 3.26
CA PHE A 222 18.88 -20.08 2.10
C PHE A 222 19.04 -18.95 1.09
N MET A 223 18.89 -19.28 -0.19
CA MET A 223 18.88 -18.33 -1.29
C MET A 223 17.60 -18.44 -2.10
N MET A 224 17.03 -17.30 -2.49
CA MET A 224 15.82 -17.23 -3.29
C MET A 224 16.03 -16.28 -4.47
N PRO A 225 15.84 -16.74 -5.72
CA PRO A 225 15.85 -15.84 -6.87
C PRO A 225 14.64 -14.90 -6.79
N GLN A 226 14.88 -13.60 -6.94
CA GLN A 226 13.86 -12.57 -7.16
C GLN A 226 14.24 -11.77 -8.41
N HIS A 227 13.28 -11.17 -9.11
CA HIS A 227 13.55 -10.40 -10.33
C HIS A 227 14.80 -9.49 -10.16
N ASP A 228 15.83 -9.76 -10.98
CA ASP A 228 17.13 -9.09 -11.05
C ASP A 228 18.02 -9.14 -9.79
N LYS A 229 17.69 -9.95 -8.77
CA LYS A 229 18.43 -10.06 -7.50
C LYS A 229 18.40 -11.46 -6.87
N ILE A 230 19.43 -11.80 -6.13
CA ILE A 230 19.41 -12.94 -5.20
C ILE A 230 19.08 -12.43 -3.80
N LEU A 231 17.97 -12.89 -3.24
CA LEU A 231 17.66 -12.69 -1.83
C LEU A 231 18.32 -13.82 -1.03
N ILE A 232 19.24 -13.47 -0.14
CA ILE A 232 19.90 -14.43 0.75
C ILE A 232 19.47 -14.19 2.19
N LYS A 233 19.25 -15.27 2.92
CA LYS A 233 19.07 -15.24 4.37
C LYS A 233 20.34 -15.75 5.01
N THR A 234 21.02 -14.89 5.75
CA THR A 234 22.18 -15.25 6.57
C THR A 234 21.76 -15.41 8.03
N THR A 235 22.65 -15.94 8.87
CA THR A 235 22.50 -15.93 10.33
C THR A 235 22.34 -14.51 10.90
N SER A 236 22.94 -13.51 10.24
CA SER A 236 22.89 -12.09 10.61
C SER A 236 21.64 -11.33 10.11
N GLY A 237 20.84 -11.93 9.23
CA GLY A 237 19.65 -11.32 8.65
C GLY A 237 19.50 -11.51 7.14
N LEU A 238 18.49 -10.86 6.54
CA LEU A 238 18.20 -10.89 5.11
C LEU A 238 19.07 -9.87 4.36
N LYS A 239 19.79 -10.31 3.33
CA LYS A 239 20.56 -9.46 2.42
C LYS A 239 20.08 -9.65 0.98
N ARG A 240 20.24 -8.60 0.18
CA ARG A 240 19.95 -8.61 -1.27
C ARG A 240 21.25 -8.45 -2.02
N LEU A 241 21.58 -9.41 -2.86
CA LEU A 241 22.70 -9.35 -3.79
C LEU A 241 22.15 -9.00 -5.17
N ALA A 242 22.71 -7.97 -5.81
CA ALA A 242 22.49 -7.75 -7.23
C ALA A 242 23.40 -8.71 -8.01
N TYR A 243 22.96 -9.14 -9.20
CA TYR A 243 23.80 -9.89 -10.14
C TYR A 243 24.99 -9.06 -10.61
#